data_AF-A0A1W2F8S4-F1
#
_entry.id   AF-A0A1W2F8S4-F1
#
_cell.length_a   1.000
_cell.length_b   1.000
_cell.length_c   1.000
_cell.angle_alpha   90.00
_cell.angle_beta   90.00
_cell.angle_gamma   90.00
#
_symmetry.space_group_name_H-M   'P 1'
#
loop_
_entity.id
_entity.type
_entity.pdbx_description
1 polymer ?
#
loop_
_entity_poly.entity_id
_entity_poly.type
_entity_poly.pdbx_seq_one_letter_code
_entity_poly.pdbx_strand_id
1 'polypeptide(L)'
;MRGGLRRVACLLLSFLMVGAGTVGTSNAESSILAAWHWADQGTPGNTTVAERVGTVSMRPPQGGPDNRVHTFVRGADGNLWTNWWNGASWNWSILGAPASGFASAVGVVRIGDGLGGHVAYTFVRGGDGNLWRNIWTGSSSTWTNHGAPAGGIAEGIAATTIRDTPQQPERSFVFVRGNDGNLWLNSWTGSTWVWSNQGTPGGGI
;
A
#
# COMPACT_ATOMS: atom_id res chain seq x y z
N MET A 1 18.50 -8.73 -30.00
CA MET A 1 18.29 -9.09 -28.59
C MET A 1 17.06 -8.34 -28.09
N ARG A 2 15.88 -8.98 -28.00
CA ARG A 2 14.66 -8.36 -27.46
C ARG A 2 14.53 -8.81 -26.00
N GLY A 3 14.69 -7.86 -25.07
CA GLY A 3 14.55 -8.09 -23.63
C GLY A 3 13.09 -8.42 -23.29
N GLY A 4 12.86 -9.59 -22.69
CA GLY A 4 11.55 -10.03 -22.27
C GLY A 4 11.03 -9.20 -21.10
N LEU A 5 9.87 -8.56 -21.30
CA LEU A 5 9.06 -7.96 -20.25
C LEU A 5 8.68 -9.05 -19.25
N ARG A 6 9.22 -8.98 -18.03
CA ARG A 6 8.82 -9.87 -16.94
C ARG A 6 7.43 -9.43 -16.45
N ARG A 7 6.43 -10.28 -16.70
CA ARG A 7 5.06 -10.11 -16.19
C ARG A 7 5.05 -10.42 -14.70
N VAL A 8 4.50 -9.53 -13.89
CA VAL A 8 4.34 -9.76 -12.44
C VAL A 8 3.00 -10.43 -12.21
N ALA A 9 3.03 -11.68 -11.73
CA ALA A 9 1.88 -12.35 -11.16
C ALA A 9 1.74 -11.90 -9.70
N CYS A 10 0.71 -11.11 -9.38
CA CYS A 10 0.42 -10.73 -8.00
C CYS A 10 -0.52 -11.78 -7.39
N LEU A 11 -0.06 -12.47 -6.34
CA LEU A 11 -0.86 -13.42 -5.59
C LEU A 11 -1.95 -12.66 -4.82
N LEU A 12 -3.22 -12.78 -5.24
CA LEU A 12 -4.35 -12.21 -4.53
C LEU A 12 -5.09 -13.34 -3.79
N LEU A 13 -4.96 -13.37 -2.47
CA LEU A 13 -5.74 -14.26 -1.61
C LEU A 13 -7.20 -13.78 -1.62
N SER A 14 -8.01 -14.35 -2.51
CA SER A 14 -9.43 -13.99 -2.64
C SER A 14 -10.27 -15.09 -2.00
N PHE A 15 -10.83 -14.82 -0.82
CA PHE A 15 -11.82 -15.69 -0.20
C PHE A 15 -13.18 -15.43 -0.88
N LEU A 16 -13.68 -16.41 -1.64
CA LEU A 16 -15.09 -16.48 -1.99
C LEU A 16 -15.51 -17.95 -2.08
N MET A 17 -16.15 -18.44 -1.01
CA MET A 17 -16.96 -19.66 -1.08
C MET A 17 -18.17 -19.36 -1.96
N VAL A 18 -18.29 -20.05 -3.09
CA VAL A 18 -19.59 -20.28 -3.74
C VAL A 18 -19.66 -21.75 -4.08
N GLY A 19 -20.62 -22.43 -3.44
CA GLY A 19 -20.90 -23.85 -3.59
C GLY A 19 -21.28 -24.23 -5.01
N ALA A 20 -20.99 -25.47 -5.37
CA ALA A 20 -21.23 -26.02 -6.70
C ALA A 20 -22.53 -26.82 -6.79
N GLY A 21 -23.16 -26.71 -7.95
CA GLY A 21 -24.14 -27.68 -8.46
C GLY A 21 -23.65 -28.22 -9.81
N THR A 22 -23.50 -29.54 -9.90
CA THR A 22 -22.96 -30.33 -11.03
C THR A 22 -24.01 -30.70 -12.08
N VAL A 23 -23.59 -31.01 -13.31
CA VAL A 23 -24.35 -31.90 -14.21
C VAL A 23 -23.56 -33.21 -14.37
N GLY A 24 -24.17 -34.33 -13.98
CA GLY A 24 -23.66 -35.69 -14.17
C GLY A 24 -24.34 -36.69 -13.23
N THR A 25 -24.97 -37.71 -13.80
CA THR A 25 -25.90 -38.65 -13.18
C THR A 25 -25.31 -39.51 -12.04
N SER A 26 -26.15 -39.74 -11.02
CA SER A 26 -26.09 -40.71 -9.90
C SER A 26 -25.01 -40.55 -8.82
N ASN A 27 -25.44 -39.87 -7.74
CA ASN A 27 -25.18 -40.02 -6.30
C ASN A 27 -23.74 -40.05 -5.74
N ALA A 28 -23.46 -38.96 -5.01
CA ALA A 28 -22.61 -38.81 -3.80
C ALA A 28 -21.10 -38.55 -3.96
N GLU A 29 -20.75 -37.28 -4.18
CA GLU A 29 -20.00 -36.38 -3.26
C GLU A 29 -19.42 -35.21 -4.09
N SER A 30 -19.96 -34.00 -3.93
CA SER A 30 -19.56 -32.80 -4.67
C SER A 30 -18.32 -32.17 -4.03
N SER A 31 -17.13 -32.44 -4.57
CA SER A 31 -15.90 -31.73 -4.17
C SER A 31 -15.47 -30.77 -5.29
N ILE A 32 -16.04 -29.57 -5.32
CA ILE A 32 -15.41 -28.49 -6.09
C ILE A 32 -14.15 -28.01 -5.40
N LEU A 33 -13.02 -28.44 -5.96
CA LEU A 33 -11.73 -27.84 -5.65
C LEU A 33 -11.75 -26.42 -6.24
N ALA A 34 -11.72 -25.41 -5.38
CA ALA A 34 -11.55 -24.02 -5.79
C ALA A 34 -10.25 -23.90 -6.62
N ALA A 35 -10.38 -23.67 -7.92
CA ALA A 35 -9.23 -23.44 -8.79
C ALA A 35 -8.77 -21.98 -8.65
N TRP A 36 -7.47 -21.78 -8.44
CA TRP A 36 -6.87 -20.45 -8.42
C TRP A 36 -6.89 -19.85 -9.82
N HIS A 37 -7.52 -18.69 -9.98
CA HIS A 37 -7.52 -17.93 -11.23
C HIS A 37 -6.48 -16.80 -11.16
N TRP A 38 -5.51 -16.84 -12.07
CA TRP A 38 -4.57 -15.74 -12.29
C TRP A 38 -5.11 -14.82 -13.39
N ALA A 39 -5.06 -13.51 -13.17
CA ALA A 39 -5.43 -12.51 -14.16
C ALA A 39 -4.27 -11.53 -14.36
N ASP A 40 -3.85 -11.35 -15.61
CA ASP A 40 -2.85 -10.35 -16.00
C ASP A 40 -3.46 -8.95 -15.87
N GLN A 41 -2.83 -8.11 -15.05
CA GLN A 41 -3.30 -6.74 -14.78
C GLN A 41 -2.61 -5.71 -15.68
N GLY A 42 -1.79 -6.15 -16.64
CA GLY A 42 -0.97 -5.29 -17.46
C GLY A 42 0.11 -4.58 -16.65
N THR A 43 0.55 -3.44 -17.15
CA THR A 43 1.69 -2.68 -16.60
C THR A 43 1.31 -1.22 -16.32
N PRO A 44 1.86 -0.59 -15.27
CA PRO A 44 1.69 0.84 -15.03
C PRO A 44 2.31 1.64 -16.18
N GLY A 45 1.52 2.43 -16.92
CA GLY A 45 2.03 3.45 -17.85
C GLY A 45 3.15 3.04 -18.82
N ASN A 46 3.11 1.83 -19.39
CA ASN A 46 4.17 1.25 -20.23
C ASN A 46 5.55 1.07 -19.53
N THR A 47 5.61 1.15 -18.20
CA THR A 47 6.80 0.79 -17.40
C THR A 47 6.58 -0.52 -16.64
N THR A 48 7.65 -1.13 -16.15
CA THR A 48 7.55 -2.34 -15.30
C THR A 48 7.40 -1.97 -13.84
N VAL A 49 6.78 -2.84 -13.04
CA VAL A 49 6.84 -2.74 -11.58
C VAL A 49 8.27 -3.00 -11.12
N ALA A 50 8.85 -2.04 -10.41
CA ALA A 50 10.19 -2.14 -9.83
C ALA A 50 10.16 -2.61 -8.38
N GLU A 51 9.18 -2.15 -7.60
CA GLU A 51 9.10 -2.43 -6.17
C GLU A 51 7.64 -2.41 -5.69
N ARG A 52 7.30 -3.33 -4.78
CA ARG A 52 6.01 -3.32 -4.08
C ARG A 52 6.04 -2.27 -2.96
N VAL A 53 4.99 -1.47 -2.85
CA VAL A 53 4.78 -0.61 -1.68
C VAL A 53 3.77 -1.23 -0.71
N GLY A 54 2.63 -1.69 -1.23
CA GLY A 54 1.67 -2.51 -0.49
C GLY A 54 0.25 -2.38 -1.03
N THR A 55 -0.72 -2.90 -0.29
CA THR A 55 -2.12 -3.02 -0.74
C THR A 55 -3.06 -2.62 0.38
N VAL A 56 -4.14 -1.92 0.04
CA VAL A 56 -5.24 -1.59 0.95
C VAL A 56 -6.57 -1.76 0.25
N SER A 57 -7.63 -2.06 1.00
CA SER A 57 -9.00 -1.82 0.54
C SER A 57 -9.41 -0.44 1.00
N MET A 58 -9.95 0.41 0.13
CA MET A 58 -10.44 1.74 0.51
C MET A 58 -11.71 2.10 -0.26
N ARG A 59 -12.53 2.94 0.34
CA ARG A 59 -13.69 3.56 -0.29
C ARG A 59 -13.32 5.00 -0.60
N PRO A 60 -12.93 5.35 -1.84
CA PRO A 60 -12.67 6.74 -2.16
C PRO A 60 -13.94 7.59 -1.93
N PRO A 61 -13.81 8.88 -1.60
CA PRO A 61 -14.97 9.77 -1.42
C PRO A 61 -15.83 9.87 -2.70
N GLN A 62 -15.21 9.61 -3.85
CA GLN A 62 -15.83 9.58 -5.16
C GLN A 62 -15.86 8.14 -5.69
N GLY A 63 -17.02 7.64 -6.14
CA GLY A 63 -17.11 6.32 -6.78
C GLY A 63 -18.09 5.32 -6.16
N GLY A 64 -18.89 5.72 -5.17
CA GLY A 64 -19.93 4.89 -4.58
C GLY A 64 -19.56 4.26 -3.23
N PRO A 65 -20.47 3.46 -2.63
CA PRO A 65 -20.35 3.01 -1.25
C PRO A 65 -19.34 1.87 -1.03
N ASP A 66 -18.78 1.30 -2.10
CA ASP A 66 -18.04 0.05 -2.06
C ASP A 66 -16.55 0.24 -1.72
N ASN A 67 -16.03 -0.67 -0.91
CA ASN A 67 -14.59 -0.80 -0.71
C ASN A 67 -13.95 -1.44 -1.95
N ARG A 68 -12.91 -0.79 -2.46
CA ARG A 68 -12.15 -1.24 -3.63
C ARG A 68 -10.73 -1.60 -3.19
N VAL A 69 -10.16 -2.64 -3.77
CA VAL A 69 -8.76 -2.99 -3.55
C VAL A 69 -7.89 -2.06 -4.39
N HIS A 70 -6.83 -1.55 -3.76
CA HIS A 70 -5.79 -0.74 -4.37
C HIS A 70 -4.42 -1.33 -4.04
N THR A 71 -3.60 -1.60 -5.05
CA THR A 71 -2.22 -2.05 -4.89
C THR A 71 -1.27 -0.96 -5.38
N PHE A 72 -0.34 -0.56 -4.52
CA PHE A 72 0.61 0.53 -4.73
C PHE A 72 2.01 -0.03 -5.00
N VAL A 73 2.65 0.49 -6.04
CA VAL A 73 3.94 0.02 -6.54
C VAL A 73 4.79 1.20 -7.02
N ARG A 74 6.12 1.05 -6.95
CA ARG A 74 7.04 1.91 -7.70
C ARG A 74 7.20 1.35 -9.11
N GLY A 75 6.97 2.16 -10.12
CA GLY A 75 7.33 1.84 -11.49
C GLY A 75 8.83 2.01 -11.71
N ALA A 76 9.40 1.37 -12.74
CA ALA A 76 10.80 1.58 -13.13
C ALA A 76 11.06 3.00 -13.66
N ASP A 77 10.00 3.78 -13.89
CA ASP A 77 10.05 5.22 -14.17
C ASP A 77 10.22 6.09 -12.91
N GLY A 78 10.29 5.47 -11.73
CA GLY A 78 10.46 6.15 -10.44
C GLY A 78 9.17 6.72 -9.83
N ASN A 79 8.02 6.56 -10.51
CA ASN A 79 6.74 7.06 -10.00
C ASN A 79 6.05 6.02 -9.12
N LEU A 80 5.26 6.50 -8.15
CA LEU A 80 4.24 5.71 -7.48
C LEU A 80 3.06 5.51 -8.42
N TRP A 81 2.60 4.26 -8.51
CA TRP A 81 1.43 3.86 -9.26
C TRP A 81 0.47 3.09 -8.37
N THR A 82 -0.83 3.21 -8.63
CA THR A 82 -1.86 2.36 -8.02
C THR A 82 -2.60 1.58 -9.10
N ASN A 83 -2.76 0.27 -8.89
CA ASN A 83 -3.69 -0.57 -9.64
C ASN A 83 -4.94 -0.80 -8.79
N TRP A 84 -6.12 -0.54 -9.34
CA TRP A 84 -7.36 -0.54 -8.57
C TRP A 84 -8.57 -1.00 -9.38
N TRP A 85 -9.53 -1.60 -8.68
CA TRP A 85 -10.78 -2.08 -9.27
C TRP A 85 -11.86 -0.99 -9.26
N ASN A 86 -12.44 -0.68 -10.42
CA ASN A 86 -13.49 0.35 -10.51
C ASN A 86 -14.92 -0.18 -10.41
N GLY A 87 -15.11 -1.48 -10.20
CA GLY A 87 -16.42 -2.16 -10.25
C GLY A 87 -16.61 -3.02 -11.51
N ALA A 88 -15.87 -2.75 -12.58
CA ALA A 88 -15.98 -3.45 -13.86
C ALA A 88 -14.64 -3.82 -14.50
N SER A 89 -13.58 -3.04 -14.23
CA SER A 89 -12.24 -3.26 -14.76
C SER A 89 -11.17 -2.83 -13.76
N TRP A 90 -9.96 -3.39 -13.93
CA TRP A 90 -8.76 -2.94 -13.26
C TRP A 90 -8.15 -1.75 -13.99
N ASN A 91 -7.67 -0.77 -13.24
CA ASN A 91 -7.16 0.50 -13.78
C ASN A 91 -5.83 0.84 -13.12
N TRP A 92 -4.91 1.40 -13.90
CA TRP A 92 -3.68 1.99 -13.40
C TRP A 92 -3.80 3.50 -13.32
N SER A 93 -3.33 4.09 -12.22
CA SER A 93 -3.24 5.54 -12.07
C SER A 93 -1.86 5.93 -11.56
N ILE A 94 -1.28 6.97 -12.15
CA ILE A 94 0.01 7.54 -11.75
C ILE A 94 -0.21 8.53 -10.61
N LEU A 95 0.60 8.41 -9.55
CA LEU A 95 0.54 9.27 -8.36
C LEU A 95 1.77 10.22 -8.28
N GLY A 96 2.68 10.13 -9.25
CA GLY A 96 3.93 10.88 -9.28
C GLY A 96 4.94 10.35 -8.25
N ALA A 97 5.91 11.17 -7.88
CA ALA A 97 6.95 10.82 -6.92
C ALA A 97 7.20 11.98 -5.94
N PRO A 98 7.89 11.73 -4.81
CA PRO A 98 8.50 12.80 -4.02
C PRO A 98 9.34 13.74 -4.89
N ALA A 99 9.43 15.01 -4.51
CA ALA A 99 10.27 15.97 -5.24
C ALA A 99 11.76 15.56 -5.25
N SER A 100 12.20 14.82 -4.23
CA SER A 100 13.54 14.24 -4.14
C SER A 100 13.70 12.87 -4.83
N GLY A 101 12.65 12.39 -5.51
CA GLY A 101 12.59 11.05 -6.10
C GLY A 101 12.22 9.97 -5.09
N PHE A 102 11.69 8.85 -5.58
CA PHE A 102 11.28 7.69 -4.77
C PHE A 102 12.44 6.68 -4.69
N ALA A 103 13.07 6.56 -3.51
CA ALA A 103 14.20 5.64 -3.29
C ALA A 103 13.77 4.22 -2.89
N SER A 104 12.94 4.06 -1.86
CA SER A 104 12.49 2.75 -1.35
C SER A 104 11.16 2.82 -0.62
N ALA A 105 10.39 1.73 -0.63
CA ALA A 105 9.08 1.66 0.00
C ALA A 105 9.19 1.63 1.54
N VAL A 106 8.14 2.12 2.21
CA VAL A 106 7.95 1.94 3.67
C VAL A 106 6.64 1.22 3.97
N GLY A 107 5.53 1.68 3.38
CA GLY A 107 4.25 0.99 3.52
C GLY A 107 3.06 1.82 3.07
N VAL A 108 1.86 1.24 3.12
CA VAL A 108 0.60 1.91 2.79
C VAL A 108 -0.46 1.56 3.82
N VAL A 109 -1.31 2.53 4.17
CA VAL A 109 -2.44 2.35 5.07
C VAL A 109 -3.67 3.08 4.56
N ARG A 110 -4.86 2.59 4.94
CA ARG A 110 -6.13 3.27 4.74
C ARG A 110 -6.39 4.21 5.92
N ILE A 111 -6.84 5.42 5.65
CA ILE A 111 -7.29 6.39 6.66
C ILE A 111 -8.71 6.85 6.33
N GLY A 112 -9.60 6.94 7.32
CA GLY A 112 -10.92 7.54 7.18
C GLY A 112 -10.82 9.05 6.97
N ASP A 113 -11.59 9.59 6.03
CA ASP A 113 -11.56 11.01 5.68
C ASP A 113 -12.46 11.89 6.58
N GLY A 114 -13.21 11.28 7.51
CA GLY A 114 -14.18 11.96 8.38
C GLY A 114 -15.55 12.23 7.75
N LEU A 115 -15.72 11.95 6.46
CA LEU A 115 -16.96 12.09 5.68
C LEU A 115 -17.60 10.74 5.34
N GLY A 116 -17.07 9.67 5.94
CA GLY A 116 -17.43 8.29 5.66
C GLY A 116 -16.61 7.67 4.53
N GLY A 117 -15.82 8.44 3.78
CA GLY A 117 -14.87 7.88 2.81
C GLY A 117 -13.56 7.47 3.48
N HIS A 118 -12.64 7.07 2.62
CA HIS A 118 -11.30 6.66 2.94
C HIS A 118 -10.31 7.29 1.95
N VAL A 119 -9.09 7.49 2.39
CA VAL A 119 -7.91 7.82 1.59
C VAL A 119 -6.82 6.79 1.84
N ALA A 120 -5.86 6.66 0.92
CA ALA A 120 -4.65 5.87 1.15
C ALA A 120 -3.49 6.80 1.49
N TYR A 121 -2.78 6.48 2.58
CA TYR A 121 -1.50 7.10 2.91
C TYR A 121 -0.39 6.15 2.50
N THR A 122 0.42 6.55 1.53
CA THR A 122 1.59 5.78 1.10
C THR A 122 2.84 6.44 1.64
N PHE A 123 3.68 5.69 2.33
CA PHE A 123 4.93 6.14 2.91
C PHE A 123 6.11 5.55 2.15
N VAL A 124 7.06 6.41 1.82
CA VAL A 124 8.27 6.06 1.07
C VAL A 124 9.47 6.81 1.62
N ARG A 125 10.67 6.28 1.40
CA ARG A 125 11.91 7.03 1.58
C ARG A 125 12.21 7.78 0.28
N GLY A 126 12.45 9.08 0.38
CA GLY A 126 12.88 9.92 -0.73
C GLY A 126 14.36 9.76 -1.06
N GLY A 127 14.80 10.26 -2.21
CA GLY A 127 16.23 10.28 -2.57
C GLY A 127 17.09 11.17 -1.66
N ASP A 128 16.45 12.09 -0.93
CA ASP A 128 17.02 12.92 0.12
C ASP A 128 17.13 12.20 1.48
N GLY A 129 16.74 10.93 1.56
CA GLY A 129 16.79 10.13 2.79
C GLY A 129 15.65 10.40 3.77
N ASN A 130 14.75 11.33 3.46
CA ASN A 130 13.60 11.69 4.28
C ASN A 130 12.42 10.74 4.07
N LEU A 131 11.53 10.68 5.05
CA LEU A 131 10.22 10.05 4.91
C LEU A 131 9.29 11.00 4.14
N TRP A 132 8.69 10.49 3.07
CA TRP A 132 7.66 11.17 2.31
C TRP A 132 6.35 10.41 2.42
N ARG A 133 5.25 11.14 2.55
CA ARG A 133 3.90 10.60 2.52
C ARG A 133 3.16 11.12 1.31
N ASN A 134 2.57 10.21 0.55
CA ASN A 134 1.53 10.51 -0.41
C ASN A 134 0.14 10.31 0.20
N ILE A 135 -0.77 11.26 -0.02
CA ILE A 135 -2.20 11.08 0.22
C ILE A 135 -2.87 10.87 -1.14
N TRP A 136 -3.49 9.70 -1.32
CA TRP A 136 -4.30 9.37 -2.49
C TRP A 136 -5.78 9.34 -2.14
N THR A 137 -6.57 10.20 -2.80
CA THR A 137 -8.01 10.36 -2.57
C THR A 137 -8.87 9.50 -3.50
N GLY A 138 -8.26 8.77 -4.44
CA GLY A 138 -8.96 8.14 -5.56
C GLY A 138 -8.94 8.97 -6.85
N SER A 139 -8.68 10.27 -6.75
CA SER A 139 -8.57 11.17 -7.91
C SER A 139 -7.44 12.18 -7.81
N SER A 140 -6.93 12.46 -6.60
CA SER A 140 -5.83 13.39 -6.37
C SER A 140 -4.73 12.79 -5.50
N SER A 141 -3.51 13.23 -5.76
CA SER A 141 -2.26 12.78 -5.14
C SER A 141 -1.53 13.98 -4.55
N THR A 142 -1.18 13.92 -3.26
CA THR A 142 -0.45 15.00 -2.57
C THR A 142 0.72 14.44 -1.79
N TRP A 143 1.94 14.92 -2.09
CA TRP A 143 3.16 14.53 -1.39
C TRP A 143 3.53 15.52 -0.27
N THR A 144 3.93 15.00 0.89
CA THR A 144 4.40 15.78 2.04
C THR A 144 5.69 15.18 2.58
N ASN A 145 6.70 16.02 2.81
CA ASN A 145 7.96 15.62 3.44
C ASN A 145 7.80 15.65 4.97
N HIS A 146 8.20 14.58 5.65
CA HIS A 146 8.17 14.43 7.12
C HIS A 146 9.57 14.44 7.75
N GLY A 147 10.61 14.77 6.97
CA GLY A 147 12.01 14.73 7.39
C GLY A 147 12.49 13.32 7.71
N ALA A 148 13.57 13.23 8.45
CA ALA A 148 14.14 11.97 8.94
C ALA A 148 14.38 12.07 10.45
N PRO A 149 14.42 10.93 11.19
CA PRO A 149 14.87 10.93 12.56
C PRO A 149 16.38 11.25 12.64
N ALA A 150 16.88 11.50 13.85
CA ALA A 150 18.29 11.84 14.06
C ALA A 150 19.26 10.75 13.55
N GLY A 151 18.90 9.47 13.66
CA GLY A 151 19.67 8.34 13.11
C GLY A 151 19.55 8.16 11.59
N GLY A 152 18.80 9.03 10.90
CA GLY A 152 18.40 8.86 9.50
C GLY A 152 17.50 7.63 9.29
N ILE A 153 17.13 7.38 8.04
CA ILE A 153 16.36 6.18 7.65
C ILE A 153 17.29 5.24 6.89
N ALA A 154 17.49 4.02 7.38
CA ALA A 154 18.18 2.96 6.66
C ALA A 154 17.19 2.14 5.83
N GLU A 155 16.05 1.76 6.42
CA GLU A 155 15.00 0.99 5.76
C GLU A 155 13.62 1.24 6.38
N GLY A 156 12.57 1.08 5.57
CA GLY A 156 11.19 1.08 6.05
C GLY A 156 10.81 -0.26 6.66
N ILE A 157 10.09 -0.24 7.78
CA ILE A 157 9.63 -1.46 8.46
C ILE A 157 8.13 -1.67 8.23
N ALA A 158 7.31 -0.71 8.65
CA ALA A 158 5.86 -0.84 8.55
C ALA A 158 5.15 0.52 8.68
N ALA A 159 3.95 0.59 8.12
CA ALA A 159 2.97 1.60 8.47
C ALA A 159 1.71 0.91 9.00
N THR A 160 1.12 1.45 10.06
CA THR A 160 -0.13 0.93 10.63
C THR A 160 -1.02 2.06 11.08
N THR A 161 -2.26 1.74 11.41
CA THR A 161 -3.25 2.70 11.89
C THR A 161 -3.93 2.21 13.14
N ILE A 162 -4.17 3.13 14.06
CA ILE A 162 -5.00 2.90 15.23
C ILE A 162 -6.19 3.86 15.19
N ARG A 163 -7.32 3.35 15.65
CA ARG A 163 -8.48 4.16 16.02
C ARG A 163 -8.75 3.93 17.50
N ASP A 164 -8.49 4.94 18.32
CA ASP A 164 -8.56 4.78 19.78
C ASP A 164 -9.98 4.51 20.26
N THR A 165 -10.98 5.16 19.64
CA THR A 165 -12.40 4.87 19.83
C THR A 165 -13.17 4.98 18.51
N PRO A 166 -14.37 4.40 18.37
CA PRO A 166 -15.13 4.47 17.12
C PRO A 166 -15.45 5.91 16.64
N GLN A 167 -15.41 6.90 17.54
CA GLN A 167 -15.73 8.30 17.27
C GLN A 167 -14.49 9.17 16.99
N GLN A 168 -13.28 8.66 17.23
CA GLN A 168 -12.03 9.39 16.99
C GLN A 168 -11.50 9.13 15.57
N PRO A 169 -10.80 10.10 14.96
CA PRO A 169 -10.16 9.89 13.68
C PRO A 169 -9.06 8.82 13.77
N GLU A 170 -8.85 8.09 12.67
CA GLU A 170 -7.74 7.15 12.55
C GLU A 170 -6.40 7.89 12.55
N ARG A 171 -5.42 7.35 13.26
CA ARG A 171 -4.04 7.87 13.32
C ARG A 171 -3.10 6.87 12.67
N SER A 172 -2.16 7.37 11.87
CA SER A 172 -1.10 6.53 11.29
C SER A 172 0.19 6.59 12.11
N PHE A 173 0.88 5.46 12.14
CA PHE A 173 2.18 5.26 12.77
C PHE A 173 3.10 4.62 11.73
N VAL A 174 4.32 5.15 11.61
CA VAL A 174 5.31 4.67 10.63
C VAL A 174 6.58 4.29 11.35
N PHE A 175 7.00 3.04 11.17
CA PHE A 175 8.18 2.46 11.78
C PHE A 175 9.27 2.30 10.72
N VAL A 176 10.48 2.73 11.07
CA VAL A 176 11.68 2.59 10.25
C VAL A 176 12.85 2.14 11.12
N ARG A 177 13.83 1.47 10.53
CA ARG A 177 15.11 1.26 11.18
C ARG A 177 16.06 2.39 10.77
N GLY A 178 16.72 2.99 11.75
CA GLY A 178 17.74 4.02 11.53
C GLY A 178 19.10 3.43 11.16
N ASN A 179 20.01 4.27 10.66
CA ASN A 179 21.39 3.85 10.39
C ASN A 179 22.17 3.56 11.68
N ASP A 180 21.67 4.06 12.80
CA ASP A 180 22.11 3.77 14.17
C ASP A 180 21.61 2.41 14.69
N GLY A 181 20.86 1.66 13.88
CA GLY A 181 20.27 0.37 14.24
C GLY A 181 19.00 0.46 15.07
N ASN A 182 18.63 1.65 15.57
CA ASN A 182 17.44 1.83 16.39
C ASN A 182 16.16 1.75 15.55
N LEU A 183 15.09 1.30 16.20
CA LEU A 183 13.73 1.45 15.69
C LEU A 183 13.27 2.89 15.95
N TRP A 184 12.81 3.57 14.90
CA TRP A 184 12.26 4.92 14.97
C TRP A 184 10.79 4.92 14.58
N LEU A 185 9.98 5.66 15.32
CA LEU A 185 8.55 5.86 15.07
C LEU A 185 8.28 7.30 14.66
N ASN A 186 7.67 7.49 13.49
CA ASN A 186 7.03 8.74 13.08
C ASN A 186 5.53 8.68 13.35
N SER A 187 5.02 9.65 14.10
CA SER A 187 3.61 9.69 14.52
C SER A 187 3.09 11.12 14.63
N TRP A 188 1.78 11.29 14.45
CA TRP A 188 1.09 12.56 14.65
C TRP A 188 0.72 12.78 16.13
N THR A 189 1.08 13.92 16.69
CA THR A 189 0.76 14.29 18.09
C THR A 189 -0.63 14.91 18.27
N GLY A 190 -1.36 15.16 17.17
CA GLY A 190 -2.55 16.01 17.17
C GLY A 190 -2.30 17.38 16.52
N SER A 191 -1.03 17.83 16.47
CA SER A 191 -0.67 19.13 15.87
C SER A 191 0.61 19.11 15.06
N THR A 192 1.51 18.14 15.28
CA THR A 192 2.74 18.02 14.50
C THR A 192 3.16 16.56 14.35
N TRP A 193 3.95 16.28 13.31
CA TRP A 193 4.59 14.98 13.13
C TRP A 193 5.90 14.97 13.93
N VAL A 194 6.11 13.91 14.70
CA VAL A 194 7.31 13.75 15.54
C VAL A 194 7.99 12.42 15.27
N TRP A 195 9.32 12.42 15.40
CA TRP A 195 10.14 11.22 15.44
C TRP A 195 10.47 10.86 16.89
N SER A 196 10.31 9.60 17.24
CA SER A 196 10.65 9.06 18.56
C SER A 196 11.53 7.82 18.42
N ASN A 197 12.62 7.77 19.19
CA ASN A 197 13.53 6.63 19.23
C ASN A 197 12.95 5.55 20.16
N GLN A 198 12.75 4.35 19.65
CA GLN A 198 12.24 3.18 20.40
C GLN A 198 13.38 2.24 20.85
N GLY A 199 14.64 2.59 20.53
CA GLY A 199 15.83 1.84 20.87
C GLY A 199 16.06 0.61 19.97
N THR A 200 16.94 -0.27 20.42
CA THR A 200 17.17 -1.60 19.85
C THR A 200 16.68 -2.66 20.83
N PRO A 201 16.27 -3.86 20.35
CA PRO A 201 16.10 -5.01 21.23
C PRO A 201 17.39 -5.27 22.00
N GLY A 202 17.31 -5.46 23.32
CA GLY A 202 18.48 -5.79 24.13
C GLY A 202 19.04 -7.16 23.71
N GLY A 203 20.28 -7.20 23.23
CA GLY A 203 21.00 -8.46 22.95
C GLY A 203 21.74 -8.54 21.61
N GLY A 204 21.49 -7.63 20.65
CA GLY A 204 22.02 -7.77 19.28
C GLY A 204 21.37 -8.96 18.54
N ILE A 205 21.47 -8.98 17.21
CA ILE A 205 21.03 -10.12 16.36
C ILE A 205 22.25 -10.83 15.81
#